data_AF-A0A7S4PR73-F1
#
_entry.id   AF-A0A7S4PR73-F1
#
_cell.length_a   1.000
_cell.length_b   1.000
_cell.length_c   1.000
_cell.angle_alpha   90.00
_cell.angle_beta   90.00
_cell.angle_gamma   90.00
#
_symmetry.space_group_name_H-M   'P 1'
#
loop_
_entity.id
_entity.type
_entity.pdbx_description
1 polymer ?
#
loop_
_entity_poly.entity_id
_entity_poly.type
_entity_poly.pdbx_seq_one_letter_code
_entity_poly.pdbx_strand_id
1 'polypeptide(L)'
;MFSCLSLLSLDMLLHSKHSHLRSSFFVVSTSTIVSIVNLHILLFFFLHPLLSGALLYPPSFPTSTSSKAAAACNKMRYELHAKSVPELVKLVPVLRKYNITKVNLPNKSNKDTLNDFAQVLWENVPNVDICLHWSVKNRKLRTAQETHKTFINDVTSPPAGVGSFLLVSGSVVSSSLDSITCLKELAGSRQKHAEIGVAFNPYFPDVQEREREQQRLKEKDANGCDSQVR
;
A
#
# COMPACT_ATOMS: atom_id res chain seq x y z
N MET A 1 -25.26 9.53 21.73
CA MET A 1 -24.30 10.47 22.34
C MET A 1 -23.11 9.67 22.85
N PHE A 2 -21.90 10.10 22.47
CA PHE A 2 -20.56 10.00 23.11
C PHE A 2 -20.40 8.99 24.28
N SER A 3 -19.30 8.25 24.46
CA SER A 3 -17.90 8.47 24.06
C SER A 3 -16.99 7.38 24.64
N CYS A 4 -15.87 7.14 23.94
CA CYS A 4 -14.50 7.02 24.44
C CYS A 4 -14.11 5.84 25.37
N LEU A 5 -13.23 4.98 24.83
CA LEU A 5 -12.18 4.33 25.61
C LEU A 5 -10.82 4.76 25.04
N SER A 6 -10.14 5.56 25.84
CA SER A 6 -8.79 6.06 25.69
C SER A 6 -7.75 4.98 26.01
N LEU A 7 -6.67 4.91 25.22
CA LEU A 7 -5.41 4.30 25.65
C LEU A 7 -4.41 5.42 25.93
N LEU A 8 -4.02 5.51 27.21
CA LEU A 8 -2.98 6.39 27.74
C LEU A 8 -1.60 6.00 27.22
N SER A 9 -0.82 6.99 26.81
CA SER A 9 0.64 6.92 26.75
C SER A 9 1.17 7.65 27.99
N LEU A 10 1.87 6.93 28.85
CA LEU A 10 2.59 7.48 29.99
C LEU A 10 4.04 7.64 29.56
N ASP A 11 4.54 8.88 29.55
CA ASP A 11 5.82 9.22 30.20
C ASP A 11 6.06 10.73 30.06
N MET A 12 6.12 11.38 31.21
CA MET A 12 6.36 12.81 31.35
C MET A 12 7.68 13.02 32.09
N LEU A 13 8.51 13.88 31.51
CA LEU A 13 9.51 14.76 32.14
C LEU A 13 10.70 14.16 32.89
N LEU A 14 11.90 14.57 32.48
CA LEU A 14 12.84 15.32 33.35
C LEU A 14 13.83 16.14 32.51
N HIS A 15 14.10 17.36 32.98
CA HIS A 15 14.97 18.38 32.39
C HIS A 15 16.40 18.33 32.96
N SER A 16 17.35 18.88 32.18
CA SER A 16 18.55 19.65 32.63
C SER A 16 19.96 19.02 32.66
N LYS A 17 20.81 19.58 31.78
CA LYS A 17 22.23 20.02 31.88
C LYS A 17 23.42 19.04 32.08
N HIS A 18 24.37 19.19 31.16
CA HIS A 18 25.85 19.09 31.23
C HIS A 18 26.51 17.96 32.05
N SER A 19 27.29 17.11 31.38
CA SER A 19 28.77 17.10 31.48
C SER A 19 29.39 15.87 30.78
N HIS A 20 30.63 16.03 30.34
CA HIS A 20 31.52 15.01 29.79
C HIS A 20 31.61 13.77 30.70
N LEU A 21 31.59 12.56 30.12
CA LEU A 21 32.51 11.47 30.43
C LEU A 21 32.34 10.32 29.43
N ARG A 22 33.50 9.80 28.97
CA ARG A 22 33.65 8.66 28.07
C ARG A 22 33.12 7.38 28.73
N SER A 23 32.39 6.55 27.97
CA SER A 23 32.43 5.10 28.17
C SER A 23 32.21 4.38 26.85
N SER A 24 33.22 3.62 26.45
CA SER A 24 33.24 2.69 25.33
C SER A 24 32.06 1.73 25.37
N PHE A 25 31.34 1.56 24.26
CA PHE A 25 30.40 0.45 24.09
C PHE A 25 30.90 -0.49 22.99
N PHE A 26 31.03 -1.75 23.41
CA PHE A 26 31.43 -2.92 22.64
C PHE A 26 30.41 -3.21 21.52
N VAL A 27 30.91 -3.42 20.31
CA VAL A 27 30.18 -4.05 19.21
C VAL A 27 30.22 -5.57 19.44
N VAL A 28 29.07 -6.21 19.67
CA VAL A 28 28.96 -7.67 19.67
C VAL A 28 28.40 -8.12 18.32
N SER A 29 29.25 -8.82 17.57
CA SER A 29 28.99 -9.42 16.26
C SER A 29 28.03 -10.61 16.38
N THR A 30 27.01 -10.68 15.51
CA THR A 30 25.91 -11.67 15.53
C THR A 30 26.27 -13.04 14.93
N SER A 31 27.54 -13.43 14.91
CA SER A 31 27.99 -14.64 14.18
C SER A 31 28.04 -15.93 15.01
N THR A 32 27.44 -16.01 16.20
CA THR A 32 27.61 -17.18 17.09
C THR A 32 26.31 -17.90 17.51
N ILE A 33 25.13 -17.47 17.04
CA ILE A 33 23.85 -18.12 17.41
C ILE A 33 23.28 -19.04 16.29
N VAL A 34 24.00 -19.21 15.17
CA VAL A 34 23.54 -20.04 14.04
C VAL A 34 23.97 -21.51 14.13
N SER A 35 24.85 -21.89 15.07
CA SER A 35 25.45 -23.25 15.08
C SER A 35 24.82 -24.26 16.04
N ILE A 36 23.77 -23.94 16.79
CA ILE A 36 23.14 -24.88 17.75
C ILE A 36 21.74 -25.35 17.32
N VAL A 37 21.10 -24.68 16.35
CA VAL A 37 19.74 -25.07 15.90
C VAL A 37 19.76 -26.07 14.73
N ASN A 38 20.89 -26.25 14.06
CA ASN A 38 21.00 -27.12 12.86
C ASN A 38 21.40 -28.58 13.12
N LEU A 39 21.52 -29.02 14.39
CA LEU A 39 21.88 -30.41 14.71
C LEU A 39 20.71 -31.25 15.26
N HIS A 40 19.50 -30.69 15.38
CA HIS A 40 18.31 -31.44 15.83
C HIS A 40 17.25 -31.68 14.76
N ILE A 41 17.40 -31.12 13.56
CA ILE A 41 16.45 -31.35 12.45
C ILE A 41 16.92 -32.48 11.51
N LEU A 42 18.18 -32.90 11.60
CA LEU A 42 18.76 -33.94 10.73
C LEU A 42 18.64 -35.38 11.25
N LEU A 43 18.05 -35.59 12.43
CA LEU A 43 17.82 -36.93 13.01
C LEU A 43 16.37 -37.43 12.90
N PHE A 44 15.46 -36.65 12.28
CA PHE A 44 14.06 -37.06 12.10
C PHE A 44 13.73 -37.63 10.71
N PHE A 45 14.67 -37.63 9.77
CA PHE A 45 14.42 -38.09 8.38
C PHE A 45 14.97 -39.47 8.03
N PHE A 46 15.61 -40.17 8.96
CA PHE A 46 16.17 -41.50 8.72
C PHE A 46 15.76 -42.49 9.80
N LEU A 47 14.46 -42.79 9.91
CA LEU A 47 13.97 -44.09 10.39
C LEU A 47 12.47 -44.21 10.10
N HIS A 48 12.13 -45.30 9.39
CA HIS A 48 10.80 -45.88 9.11
C HIS A 48 10.04 -45.45 7.84
N PRO A 49 10.20 -46.21 6.75
CA PRO A 49 9.09 -46.56 5.87
C PRO A 49 8.32 -47.76 6.46
N LEU A 50 7.02 -47.85 6.18
CA LEU A 50 6.03 -48.87 6.59
C LEU A 50 5.19 -48.51 7.82
N LEU A 51 4.03 -47.88 7.57
CA LEU A 51 2.75 -48.32 8.12
C LEU A 51 1.60 -47.53 7.48
N SER A 52 0.84 -48.27 6.66
CA SER A 52 -0.62 -48.24 6.55
C SER A 52 -1.37 -46.91 6.42
N GLY A 53 -1.95 -46.77 5.22
CA GLY A 53 -3.32 -46.33 4.98
C GLY A 53 -4.10 -45.73 6.15
N ALA A 54 -4.11 -44.40 6.21
CA ALA A 54 -5.22 -43.65 6.77
C ALA A 54 -5.56 -42.55 5.75
N LEU A 55 -6.77 -42.66 5.18
CA LEU A 55 -7.47 -41.59 4.49
C LEU A 55 -7.55 -40.37 5.42
N LEU A 56 -6.58 -39.49 5.35
CA LEU A 56 -6.69 -38.15 5.90
C LEU A 56 -7.54 -37.34 4.92
N TYR A 57 -8.86 -37.45 5.09
CA TYR A 57 -9.75 -36.39 4.64
C TYR A 57 -9.21 -35.07 5.20
N PRO A 58 -8.97 -34.03 4.38
CA PRO A 58 -8.73 -32.72 4.92
C PRO A 58 -9.95 -32.34 5.77
N PRO A 59 -9.77 -31.68 6.92
CA PRO A 59 -10.91 -31.22 7.72
C PRO A 59 -11.79 -30.35 6.81
N SER A 60 -13.00 -30.82 6.55
CA SER A 60 -14.06 -30.05 5.92
C SER A 60 -14.45 -28.95 6.91
N PHE A 61 -13.78 -27.80 6.78
CA PHE A 61 -14.15 -26.61 7.52
C PHE A 61 -15.57 -26.18 7.12
N PRO A 62 -16.41 -25.74 8.07
CA PRO A 62 -17.78 -25.34 7.77
C PRO A 62 -17.77 -24.21 6.73
N THR A 63 -18.31 -24.51 5.54
CA THR A 63 -18.45 -23.61 4.39
C THR A 63 -19.59 -22.59 4.55
N SER A 64 -20.23 -22.54 5.71
CA SER A 64 -21.42 -21.74 5.96
C SER A 64 -21.19 -20.61 6.97
N THR A 65 -20.21 -19.74 6.74
CA THR A 65 -20.21 -18.42 7.38
C THR A 65 -20.10 -17.30 6.37
N SER A 66 -21.25 -16.63 6.19
CA SER A 66 -21.37 -15.19 6.02
C SER A 66 -21.35 -14.60 4.59
N SER A 67 -22.44 -14.84 3.85
CA SER A 67 -22.81 -14.01 2.69
C SER A 67 -22.90 -12.51 3.04
N LYS A 68 -23.24 -12.15 4.28
CA LYS A 68 -23.29 -10.76 4.74
C LYS A 68 -21.90 -10.14 4.95
N ALA A 69 -20.94 -10.83 5.55
CA ALA A 69 -19.58 -10.30 5.73
C ALA A 69 -18.82 -10.21 4.40
N ALA A 70 -18.97 -11.23 3.53
CA ALA A 70 -18.41 -11.18 2.17
C ALA A 70 -19.03 -10.04 1.35
N ALA A 71 -20.35 -9.80 1.46
CA ALA A 71 -21.00 -8.65 0.83
C ALA A 71 -20.57 -7.30 1.41
N ALA A 72 -20.30 -7.22 2.72
CA ALA A 72 -19.79 -6.01 3.36
C ALA A 72 -18.35 -5.67 2.91
N CYS A 73 -17.49 -6.67 2.72
CA CYS A 73 -16.12 -6.47 2.24
C CYS A 73 -16.09 -5.82 0.85
N ASN A 74 -17.02 -6.17 -0.05
CA ASN A 74 -17.08 -5.58 -1.40
C ASN A 74 -17.56 -4.12 -1.46
N LYS A 75 -18.02 -3.56 -0.35
CA LYS A 75 -18.33 -2.13 -0.27
C LYS A 75 -17.09 -1.27 0.03
N MET A 76 -16.01 -1.89 0.51
CA MET A 76 -14.80 -1.20 0.93
C MET A 76 -13.64 -1.50 -0.01
N ARG A 77 -12.68 -0.58 -0.05
CA ARG A 77 -11.42 -0.72 -0.79
C ARG A 77 -10.31 -0.99 0.22
N TYR A 78 -9.53 -2.04 0.02
CA TYR A 78 -8.50 -2.45 0.98
C TYR A 78 -7.10 -2.05 0.47
N GLU A 79 -6.31 -1.39 1.30
CA GLU A 79 -4.92 -1.08 0.96
C GLU A 79 -4.01 -2.28 1.24
N LEU A 80 -3.34 -2.78 0.19
CA LEU A 80 -2.43 -3.91 0.31
C LEU A 80 -1.01 -3.44 0.55
N HIS A 81 -0.33 -4.02 1.52
CA HIS A 81 1.03 -3.65 1.92
C HIS A 81 2.02 -4.79 1.67
N ALA A 82 2.15 -5.21 0.41
CA ALA A 82 3.21 -6.16 0.02
C ALA A 82 4.49 -5.40 -0.38
N LYS A 83 5.66 -5.94 -0.02
CA LYS A 83 6.98 -5.41 -0.42
C LYS A 83 7.56 -6.13 -1.63
N SER A 84 6.95 -7.25 -2.03
CA SER A 84 7.41 -8.10 -3.13
C SER A 84 6.27 -8.96 -3.69
N VAL A 85 6.44 -9.48 -4.90
CA VAL A 85 5.47 -10.40 -5.53
C VAL A 85 5.23 -11.64 -4.64
N PRO A 86 6.26 -12.33 -4.08
CA PRO A 86 6.03 -13.47 -3.19
C PRO A 86 5.21 -13.13 -1.93
N GLU A 87 5.33 -11.91 -1.41
CA GLU A 87 4.52 -11.48 -0.28
C GLU A 87 3.06 -11.22 -0.70
N LEU A 88 2.85 -10.60 -1.87
CA LEU A 88 1.51 -10.38 -2.41
C LEU A 88 0.78 -11.69 -2.71
N VAL A 89 1.48 -12.70 -3.26
CA VAL A 89 0.92 -14.03 -3.55
C VAL A 89 0.37 -14.69 -2.28
N LYS A 90 0.99 -14.45 -1.11
CA LYS A 90 0.48 -14.95 0.18
C LYS A 90 -0.85 -14.31 0.59
N LEU A 91 -1.17 -13.12 0.07
CA LEU A 91 -2.44 -12.43 0.34
C LEU A 91 -3.58 -12.91 -0.57
N VAL A 92 -3.28 -13.43 -1.76
CA VAL A 92 -4.29 -13.88 -2.74
C VAL A 92 -5.32 -14.84 -2.15
N PRO A 93 -4.96 -15.90 -1.39
CA PRO A 93 -5.96 -16.79 -0.78
C PRO A 93 -6.90 -16.07 0.19
N VAL A 94 -6.39 -15.06 0.92
CA VAL A 94 -7.18 -14.24 1.84
C VAL A 94 -8.19 -13.40 1.05
N LEU A 95 -7.74 -12.74 -0.01
CA LEU A 95 -8.62 -11.93 -0.88
C LEU A 95 -9.76 -12.78 -1.45
N ARG A 96 -9.44 -13.98 -1.97
CA ARG A 96 -10.43 -14.92 -2.51
C ARG A 96 -11.40 -15.42 -1.45
N LYS A 97 -10.88 -15.82 -0.27
CA LYS A 97 -11.70 -16.34 0.83
C LYS A 97 -12.77 -15.34 1.29
N TYR A 98 -12.41 -14.06 1.35
CA TYR A 98 -13.31 -13.00 1.81
C TYR A 98 -14.00 -12.24 0.67
N ASN A 99 -13.82 -12.69 -0.58
CA ASN A 99 -14.34 -12.04 -1.77
C ASN A 99 -13.98 -10.54 -1.83
N ILE A 100 -12.74 -10.19 -1.47
CA ILE A 100 -12.23 -8.83 -1.54
C ILE A 100 -11.76 -8.58 -2.97
N THR A 101 -12.52 -7.81 -3.73
CA THR A 101 -12.18 -7.51 -5.13
C THR A 101 -11.66 -6.09 -5.33
N LYS A 102 -11.92 -5.14 -4.41
CA LYS A 102 -11.49 -3.74 -4.55
C LYS A 102 -10.25 -3.46 -3.71
N VAL A 103 -9.11 -3.19 -4.34
CA VAL A 103 -7.81 -3.10 -3.65
C VAL A 103 -6.92 -1.95 -4.11
N ASN A 104 -6.40 -1.18 -3.16
CA ASN A 104 -5.41 -0.14 -3.39
C ASN A 104 -4.00 -0.74 -3.35
N LEU A 105 -3.17 -0.38 -4.32
CA LEU A 105 -1.74 -0.67 -4.33
C LEU A 105 -0.95 0.62 -4.07
N PRO A 106 -0.43 0.83 -2.86
CA PRO A 106 0.27 2.05 -2.49
C PRO A 106 1.67 2.09 -3.13
N ASN A 107 2.02 3.25 -3.67
CA ASN A 107 3.36 3.52 -4.19
C ASN A 107 4.22 4.15 -3.10
N LYS A 108 4.90 3.31 -2.32
CA LYS A 108 5.71 3.68 -1.17
C LYS A 108 7.15 4.01 -1.54
N SER A 109 7.68 3.45 -2.62
CA SER A 109 9.05 3.69 -3.08
C SER A 109 9.16 3.78 -4.61
N ASN A 110 10.26 4.35 -5.10
CA ASN A 110 10.58 4.35 -6.54
C ASN A 110 11.03 2.97 -7.07
N LYS A 111 11.16 1.97 -6.20
CA LYS A 111 11.54 0.59 -6.55
C LYS A 111 10.33 -0.36 -6.59
N ASP A 112 9.13 0.14 -6.30
CA ASP A 112 7.93 -0.70 -6.26
C ASP A 112 7.60 -1.23 -7.67
N THR A 113 7.40 -2.54 -7.80
CA THR A 113 6.98 -3.18 -9.04
C THR A 113 5.45 -3.28 -9.12
N LEU A 114 4.77 -2.12 -9.07
CA LEU A 114 3.30 -2.09 -8.98
C LEU A 114 2.59 -2.72 -10.18
N ASN A 115 3.22 -2.73 -11.35
CA ASN A 115 2.66 -3.41 -12.54
C ASN A 115 2.67 -4.93 -12.35
N ASP A 116 3.76 -5.49 -11.82
CA ASP A 116 3.84 -6.92 -11.49
C ASP A 116 2.80 -7.29 -10.43
N PHE A 117 2.59 -6.42 -9.44
CA PHE A 117 1.57 -6.63 -8.42
C PHE A 117 0.16 -6.61 -9.03
N ALA A 118 -0.11 -5.66 -9.92
CA ALA A 118 -1.39 -5.58 -10.61
C ALA A 118 -1.65 -6.83 -11.47
N GLN A 119 -0.63 -7.31 -12.18
CA GLN A 119 -0.71 -8.54 -12.97
C GLN A 119 -1.05 -9.76 -12.11
N VAL A 120 -0.32 -9.97 -11.01
CA VAL A 120 -0.58 -11.08 -10.08
C VAL A 120 -2.01 -11.05 -9.57
N LEU A 121 -2.52 -9.87 -9.21
CA LEU A 121 -3.89 -9.73 -8.73
C LEU A 121 -4.91 -10.01 -9.83
N TRP A 122 -4.71 -9.46 -11.03
CA TRP A 122 -5.60 -9.70 -12.18
C TRP A 122 -5.71 -11.20 -12.49
N GLU A 123 -4.59 -11.91 -12.49
CA GLU A 123 -4.54 -13.33 -12.88
C GLU A 123 -5.16 -14.26 -11.82
N ASN A 124 -5.19 -13.83 -10.55
CA ASN A 124 -5.50 -14.72 -9.44
C ASN A 124 -6.74 -14.31 -8.63
N VAL A 125 -7.22 -13.07 -8.76
CA VAL A 125 -8.39 -12.55 -8.03
C VAL A 125 -9.49 -12.21 -9.05
N PRO A 126 -10.56 -13.02 -9.15
CA PRO A 126 -11.63 -12.78 -10.10
C PRO A 126 -12.29 -11.41 -9.90
N ASN A 127 -12.51 -10.69 -11.00
CA ASN A 127 -13.16 -9.38 -11.03
C ASN A 127 -12.49 -8.33 -10.12
N VAL A 128 -11.17 -8.41 -9.94
CA VAL A 128 -10.43 -7.43 -9.15
C VAL A 128 -10.53 -6.03 -9.78
N ASP A 129 -10.79 -5.04 -8.95
CA ASP A 129 -10.74 -3.62 -9.25
C ASP A 129 -9.55 -3.03 -8.50
N ILE A 130 -8.48 -2.73 -9.25
CA ILE A 130 -7.21 -2.24 -8.72
C ILE A 130 -7.15 -0.72 -8.85
N CYS A 131 -6.76 -0.05 -7.76
CA CYS A 131 -6.39 1.36 -7.78
C CYS A 131 -4.90 1.43 -7.52
N LEU A 132 -4.17 1.91 -8.51
CA LEU A 132 -2.74 2.15 -8.35
C LEU A 132 -2.55 3.54 -7.77
N HIS A 133 -1.82 3.63 -6.66
CA HIS A 133 -1.35 4.94 -6.23
C HIS A 133 -0.25 5.39 -7.19
N TRP A 134 -0.37 6.62 -7.67
CA TRP A 134 0.64 7.25 -8.49
C TRP A 134 1.27 8.39 -7.69
N SER A 135 2.41 8.09 -7.07
CA SER A 135 3.12 9.07 -6.25
C SER A 135 4.08 9.87 -7.11
N VAL A 136 3.80 11.17 -7.29
CA VAL A 136 4.67 12.10 -8.04
C VAL A 136 6.09 12.04 -7.48
N LYS A 137 6.25 12.04 -6.15
CA LYS A 137 7.54 11.89 -5.48
C LYS A 137 8.29 10.61 -5.88
N ASN A 138 7.60 9.48 -5.96
CA ASN A 138 8.25 8.17 -6.18
C ASN A 138 8.37 7.80 -7.67
N ARG A 139 7.60 8.44 -8.54
CA ARG A 139 7.63 8.26 -10.00
C ARG A 139 8.36 9.39 -10.73
N LYS A 140 8.92 10.36 -9.97
CA LYS A 140 9.66 11.50 -10.52
C LYS A 140 10.86 11.03 -11.32
N LEU A 141 10.91 11.45 -12.58
CA LEU A 141 12.04 11.26 -13.48
C LEU A 141 12.95 12.50 -13.45
N ARG A 142 14.01 12.47 -14.27
CA ARG A 142 15.03 13.52 -14.32
C ARG A 142 14.43 14.88 -14.68
N THR A 143 13.41 14.91 -15.53
CA THR A 143 12.70 16.14 -15.92
C THR A 143 11.21 16.08 -15.60
N ALA A 144 10.59 17.25 -15.46
CA ALA A 144 9.14 17.37 -15.27
C ALA A 144 8.37 16.82 -16.48
N GLN A 145 8.85 17.12 -17.70
CA GLN A 145 8.26 16.66 -18.95
C GLN A 145 8.28 15.14 -19.08
N GLU A 146 9.41 14.49 -18.76
CA GLU A 146 9.48 13.03 -18.72
C GLU A 146 8.48 12.47 -17.69
N THR A 147 8.39 13.08 -16.51
CA THR A 147 7.46 12.64 -15.46
C THR A 147 6.00 12.77 -15.89
N HIS A 148 5.61 13.90 -16.49
CA HIS A 148 4.26 14.12 -17.01
C HIS A 148 3.94 13.13 -18.15
N LYS A 149 4.88 12.90 -19.07
CA LYS A 149 4.70 11.92 -20.14
C LYS A 149 4.49 10.50 -19.59
N THR A 150 5.28 10.10 -18.59
CA THR A 150 5.09 8.81 -17.93
C THR A 150 3.73 8.72 -17.23
N PHE A 151 3.33 9.76 -16.51
CA PHE A 151 2.01 9.81 -15.88
C PHE A 151 0.88 9.63 -16.90
N ILE A 152 0.89 10.42 -17.98
CA ILE A 152 -0.11 10.37 -19.04
C ILE A 152 -0.15 8.98 -19.67
N ASN A 153 1.01 8.37 -19.97
CA ASN A 153 1.07 7.02 -20.51
C ASN A 153 0.46 5.99 -19.55
N ASP A 154 0.79 6.07 -18.26
CA ASP A 154 0.31 5.13 -17.24
C ASP A 154 -1.22 5.18 -17.11
N VAL A 155 -1.82 6.38 -17.11
CA VAL A 155 -3.28 6.53 -16.94
C VAL A 155 -4.07 6.30 -18.22
N THR A 156 -3.46 6.46 -19.39
CA THR A 156 -4.11 6.23 -20.70
C THR A 156 -3.99 4.78 -21.17
N SER A 157 -2.96 4.06 -20.72
CA SER A 157 -2.72 2.65 -21.03
C SER A 157 -2.46 1.83 -19.75
N PRO A 158 -3.43 1.74 -18.84
CA PRO A 158 -3.25 1.05 -17.56
C PRO A 158 -3.03 -0.47 -17.74
N PRO A 159 -2.31 -1.11 -16.81
CA PRO A 159 -2.26 -2.58 -16.75
C PRO A 159 -3.66 -3.20 -16.60
N ALA A 160 -3.80 -4.46 -17.00
CA ALA A 160 -5.06 -5.19 -16.85
C ALA A 160 -5.52 -5.20 -15.37
N GLY A 161 -6.82 -4.97 -15.14
CA GLY A 161 -7.44 -4.95 -13.80
C GLY A 161 -7.31 -3.62 -13.06
N VAL A 162 -6.50 -2.69 -13.56
CA VAL A 162 -6.40 -1.33 -13.02
C VAL A 162 -7.55 -0.49 -13.57
N GLY A 163 -8.57 -0.27 -12.74
CA GLY A 163 -9.72 0.56 -13.08
C GLY A 163 -9.53 2.04 -12.77
N SER A 164 -8.60 2.36 -11.85
CA SER A 164 -8.40 3.74 -11.38
C SER A 164 -6.99 4.01 -10.87
N PHE A 165 -6.65 5.28 -10.72
CA PHE A 165 -5.43 5.74 -10.09
C PHE A 165 -5.75 6.67 -8.91
N LEU A 166 -4.91 6.65 -7.88
CA LEU A 166 -4.90 7.64 -6.82
C LEU A 166 -3.65 8.49 -6.95
N LEU A 167 -3.80 9.70 -7.48
CA LEU A 167 -2.70 10.63 -7.71
C LEU A 167 -2.34 11.37 -6.42
N VAL A 168 -1.07 11.24 -5.99
CA VAL A 168 -0.57 11.86 -4.75
C VAL A 168 0.76 12.58 -5.00
N SER A 169 0.91 13.80 -4.47
CA SER A 169 2.18 14.54 -4.61
C SER A 169 3.33 13.90 -3.81
N GLY A 170 3.04 13.35 -2.63
CA GLY A 170 4.02 12.90 -1.64
C GLY A 170 4.41 13.97 -0.61
N SER A 171 5.02 13.56 0.51
CA SER A 171 5.22 14.40 1.72
C SER A 171 6.19 15.58 1.59
N VAL A 172 6.77 15.83 0.41
CA VAL A 172 7.65 16.97 0.16
C VAL A 172 7.26 17.57 -1.18
N VAL A 173 6.51 18.67 -1.15
CA VAL A 173 6.10 19.40 -2.36
C VAL A 173 7.30 20.24 -2.81
N SER A 174 8.14 19.71 -3.71
CA SER A 174 9.01 20.59 -4.48
C SER A 174 8.11 21.35 -5.46
N SER A 175 8.12 22.69 -5.41
CA SER A 175 7.12 23.57 -6.03
C SER A 175 6.90 23.43 -7.54
N SER A 176 7.80 22.77 -8.27
CA SER A 176 7.69 22.65 -9.73
C SER A 176 6.91 21.44 -10.23
N LEU A 177 6.62 20.45 -9.38
CA LEU A 177 6.01 19.19 -9.82
C LEU A 177 5.15 18.57 -8.72
N ASP A 178 3.84 18.57 -8.91
CA ASP A 178 2.87 18.02 -7.98
C ASP A 178 1.64 17.42 -8.69
N SER A 179 0.67 16.94 -7.91
CA SER A 179 -0.57 16.36 -8.46
C SER A 179 -1.36 17.35 -9.34
N ILE A 180 -1.36 18.64 -9.03
CA ILE A 180 -2.09 19.66 -9.81
C ILE A 180 -1.40 19.87 -11.16
N THR A 181 -0.07 19.93 -11.21
CA THR A 181 0.66 20.07 -12.48
C THR A 181 0.45 18.84 -13.38
N CYS A 182 0.48 17.63 -12.81
CA CYS A 182 0.15 16.41 -13.55
C CYS A 182 -1.26 16.44 -14.16
N LEU A 183 -2.27 16.89 -13.40
CA LEU A 183 -3.64 17.02 -13.88
C LEU A 183 -3.78 18.07 -14.99
N LYS A 184 -3.14 19.23 -14.85
CA LYS A 184 -3.13 20.28 -15.89
C LYS A 184 -2.59 19.76 -17.22
N GLU A 185 -1.51 18.98 -17.17
CA GLU A 185 -0.87 18.40 -18.36
C GLU A 185 -1.74 17.32 -19.00
N LEU A 186 -2.37 16.47 -18.18
CA LEU A 186 -3.33 15.49 -18.67
C LEU A 186 -4.55 16.17 -19.34
N ALA A 187 -5.12 17.20 -18.70
CA ALA A 187 -6.23 17.97 -19.26
C ALA A 187 -5.84 18.62 -20.60
N GLY A 188 -4.61 19.15 -20.71
CA GLY A 188 -4.05 19.67 -21.96
C GLY A 188 -3.90 18.62 -23.06
N SER A 189 -3.59 17.37 -22.70
CA SER A 189 -3.43 16.26 -23.65
C SER A 189 -4.72 15.80 -24.32
N ARG A 190 -5.87 16.02 -23.67
CA ARG A 190 -7.23 15.58 -24.10
C ARG A 190 -7.33 14.07 -24.39
N GLN A 191 -6.43 13.26 -23.84
CA GLN A 191 -6.46 11.81 -24.01
C GLN A 191 -7.50 11.19 -23.09
N LYS A 192 -8.16 10.12 -23.56
CA LYS A 192 -9.00 9.29 -22.67
C LYS A 192 -8.10 8.55 -21.68
N HIS A 193 -8.47 8.57 -20.41
CA HIS A 193 -7.70 7.96 -19.33
C HIS A 193 -8.61 7.15 -18.39
N ALA A 194 -8.00 6.32 -17.56
CA ALA A 194 -8.66 5.67 -16.42
C ALA A 194 -9.14 6.69 -15.40
N GLU A 195 -10.02 6.28 -14.48
CA GLU A 195 -10.52 7.16 -13.41
C GLU A 195 -9.38 7.65 -12.51
N ILE A 196 -9.34 8.94 -12.20
CA ILE A 196 -8.31 9.53 -11.35
C ILE A 196 -8.94 10.13 -10.09
N GLY A 197 -8.66 9.49 -8.95
CA GLY A 197 -8.86 10.07 -7.62
C GLY A 197 -7.64 10.87 -7.16
N VAL A 198 -7.85 11.76 -6.19
CA VAL A 198 -6.77 12.56 -5.59
C VAL A 198 -6.84 12.52 -4.07
N ALA A 199 -5.67 12.62 -3.43
CA ALA A 199 -5.61 12.76 -1.99
C ALA A 199 -6.01 14.18 -1.54
N PHE A 200 -6.68 14.26 -0.39
CA PHE A 200 -7.09 15.49 0.27
C PHE A 200 -6.97 15.32 1.79
N ASN A 201 -6.42 16.33 2.48
CA ASN A 201 -6.35 16.32 3.95
C ASN A 201 -7.16 17.48 4.57
N PRO A 202 -8.34 17.21 5.15
CA PRO A 202 -9.14 18.26 5.78
C PRO A 202 -8.63 18.70 7.17
N TYR A 203 -7.66 17.99 7.75
CA TYR A 203 -7.32 18.09 9.18
C TYR A 203 -6.04 18.89 9.48
N PHE A 204 -5.66 19.84 8.62
CA PHE A 204 -4.57 20.75 8.98
C PHE A 204 -4.95 21.56 10.24
N PRO A 205 -4.06 21.73 11.23
CA PRO A 205 -4.37 22.47 12.45
C PRO A 205 -4.52 23.98 12.18
N ASP A 206 -3.72 24.52 11.27
CA ASP A 206 -3.77 25.91 10.86
C ASP A 206 -4.93 26.21 9.88
N VAL A 207 -5.60 27.34 10.07
CA VAL A 207 -6.73 27.76 9.21
C VAL A 207 -6.27 28.02 7.79
N GLN A 208 -5.13 28.71 7.62
CA GLN A 208 -4.64 29.07 6.30
C GLN A 208 -4.19 27.82 5.52
N GLU A 209 -3.60 26.84 6.19
CA GLU A 209 -3.29 25.53 5.58
C GLU A 209 -4.54 24.79 5.12
N ARG A 210 -5.62 24.78 5.91
CA ARG A 210 -6.91 24.20 5.48
C ARG A 210 -7.49 24.92 4.27
N GLU A 211 -7.48 26.25 4.27
CA GLU A 211 -7.95 27.06 3.13
C GLU A 211 -7.10 26.80 1.88
N ARG A 212 -5.77 26.70 2.03
CA ARG A 212 -4.87 26.30 0.94
C ARG A 212 -5.19 24.91 0.41
N GLU A 213 -5.42 23.92 1.26
CA GLU A 213 -5.75 22.56 0.81
C GLU A 213 -7.13 22.48 0.15
N GLN A 214 -8.13 23.22 0.65
CA GLN A 214 -9.44 23.38 0.01
C GLN A 214 -9.30 24.01 -1.39
N GLN A 215 -8.47 25.04 -1.53
CA GLN A 215 -8.20 25.67 -2.82
C GLN A 215 -7.49 24.69 -3.78
N ARG A 216 -6.51 23.94 -3.27
CA ARG A 216 -5.84 22.89 -4.05
C ARG A 216 -6.82 21.80 -4.49
N LEU A 217 -7.78 21.42 -3.67
CA LEU A 217 -8.83 20.46 -4.06
C LEU A 217 -9.66 21.00 -5.23
N LYS A 218 -10.15 22.24 -5.14
CA LYS A 218 -10.89 22.90 -6.24
C LYS A 218 -10.07 22.95 -7.53
N GLU A 219 -8.77 23.20 -7.43
CA GLU A 219 -7.88 23.16 -8.59
C GLU A 219 -7.75 21.75 -9.17
N LYS A 220 -7.67 20.71 -8.36
CA LYS A 220 -7.63 19.32 -8.86
C LYS A 220 -8.94 18.96 -9.58
N ASP A 221 -10.08 19.31 -9.01
CA ASP A 221 -11.40 19.08 -9.61
C ASP A 221 -11.54 19.78 -10.96
N ALA A 222 -11.10 21.05 -11.05
CA ALA A 222 -11.15 21.82 -12.28
C ALA A 222 -10.23 21.27 -13.40
N ASN A 223 -9.26 20.42 -13.07
CA ASN A 223 -8.26 19.91 -14.01
C ASN A 223 -8.37 18.39 -14.27
N GLY A 224 -9.54 17.79 -14.05
CA GLY A 224 -9.81 16.41 -14.48
C GLY A 224 -9.58 15.35 -13.41
N CYS A 225 -9.73 15.69 -12.14
CA CYS A 225 -10.02 14.68 -11.12
C CYS A 225 -11.48 14.19 -11.29
N ASP A 226 -11.66 12.88 -11.34
CA ASP A 226 -12.98 12.24 -11.47
C ASP A 226 -13.66 12.13 -10.09
N SER A 227 -13.71 13.23 -9.34
CA SER A 227 -14.54 13.50 -8.15
C SER A 227 -14.48 12.53 -6.95
N GLN A 228 -13.71 11.44 -7.00
CA GLN A 228 -13.45 10.62 -5.82
C GLN A 228 -12.27 11.19 -5.05
N VAL A 229 -12.58 12.03 -4.06
CA VAL A 229 -11.67 12.24 -2.93
C VAL A 229 -11.53 10.90 -2.22
N ARG A 230 -10.34 10.31 -2.26
CA ARG A 230 -10.05 8.98 -1.70
C ARG A 230 -9.10 9.07 -0.50
#